data_AF-A0A970ELZ1-F1
#
_entry.id   AF-A0A970ELZ1-F1
#
_cell.length_a   1.000
_cell.length_b   1.000
_cell.length_c   1.000
_cell.angle_alpha   90.00
_cell.angle_beta   90.00
_cell.angle_gamma   90.00
#
_symmetry.space_group_name_H-M   'P 1'
#
loop_
_entity.id
_entity.type
_entity.pdbx_description
1 polymer ?
#
loop_
_entity_poly.entity_id
_entity_poly.type
_entity_poly.pdbx_seq_one_letter_code
_entity_poly.pdbx_strand_id
1 'polypeptide(L)' 'MKSATIQLEALTCPSCLQKIESAVKSVGGVVQDSVKVMFNASKVKLNFDEATVSIEDIEKAIAKVGYEVQKSSVK' A
#
# COMPACT_ATOMS: atom_id res chain seq x y z
N MET A 1 -8.26 -14.13 -2.38
CA MET A 1 -6.97 -13.44 -2.22
C MET A 1 -6.58 -12.82 -3.55
N LYS A 2 -6.24 -11.53 -3.55
CA LYS A 2 -5.81 -10.78 -4.74
C LYS A 2 -4.48 -10.09 -4.52
N SER A 3 -3.81 -9.76 -5.62
CA SER A 3 -2.55 -9.02 -5.60
C SER A 3 -2.80 -7.59 -6.08
N ALA A 4 -2.44 -6.59 -5.28
CA ALA A 4 -2.51 -5.19 -5.66
C ALA A 4 -1.13 -4.61 -5.93
N THR A 5 -1.07 -3.69 -6.89
CA THR A 5 0.01 -2.73 -7.05
C THR A 5 -0.55 -1.31 -6.97
N ILE A 6 -0.05 -0.52 -6.04
CA ILE A 6 -0.46 0.86 -5.79
C ILE A 6 0.70 1.78 -6.17
N GLN A 7 0.46 2.72 -7.07
CA GLN A 7 1.36 3.80 -7.42
C GLN A 7 1.07 4.98 -6.50
N LEU A 8 2.11 5.47 -5.85
CA LEU A 8 2.09 6.67 -5.03
C LEU A 8 2.70 7.83 -5.80
N GLU A 9 2.51 9.03 -5.26
CA GLU A 9 3.35 10.18 -5.58
C GLU A 9 4.84 9.91 -5.31
N ALA A 10 5.71 10.75 -5.87
CA ALA A 10 7.15 10.58 -5.77
C ALA A 10 7.61 10.56 -4.31
N LEU A 11 8.16 9.43 -3.86
CA LEU A 11 8.71 9.30 -2.51
C LEU A 11 10.05 10.02 -2.43
N THR A 12 10.12 11.07 -1.62
CA THR A 12 11.32 11.95 -1.52
C THR A 12 12.14 11.75 -0.25
N CYS A 13 11.65 11.00 0.74
CA CYS A 13 12.36 10.79 1.99
C CYS A 13 12.45 9.29 2.36
N PRO A 14 13.66 8.73 2.57
CA PRO A 14 13.83 7.31 2.88
C PRO A 14 13.09 6.84 4.14
N SER A 15 12.88 7.74 5.11
CA SER A 15 12.13 7.44 6.34
C SER A 15 10.63 7.20 6.10
N CYS A 16 10.10 7.63 4.96
CA CYS A 16 8.71 7.43 4.55
C CYS A 16 8.34 5.97 4.31
N LEU A 17 9.33 5.16 3.91
CA LEU A 17 9.09 3.75 3.55
C LEU A 17 8.49 2.95 4.70
N GLN A 18 9.07 3.08 5.90
CA GLN A 18 8.61 2.35 7.08
C GLN A 18 7.20 2.78 7.51
N LYS A 19 6.86 4.07 7.33
CA LYS A 19 5.51 4.57 7.62
C LYS A 19 4.46 3.97 6.68
N ILE A 20 4.74 3.94 5.38
CA ILE A 20 3.84 3.34 4.38
C ILE A 20 3.67 1.85 4.64
N GLU A 21 4.78 1.13 4.85
CA GLU A 21 4.74 -0.30 5.12
C GLU A 21 3.93 -0.63 6.38
N SER A 22 4.16 0.11 7.47
CA SER A 22 3.43 -0.08 8.73
C SER A 22 1.95 0.24 8.59
N ALA A 23 1.59 1.31 7.86
CA ALA A 23 0.21 1.68 7.61
C ALA A 23 -0.54 0.58 6.86
N VAL A 24 0.06 0.05 5.79
CA VAL A 24 -0.54 -1.02 4.97
C VAL A 24 -0.65 -2.33 5.76
N LYS A 25 0.38 -2.71 6.54
CA LYS A 25 0.35 -3.91 7.39
C LYS A 25 -0.67 -3.85 8.54
N SER A 26 -1.07 -2.64 8.94
CA SER A 26 -2.08 -2.43 9.99
C SER A 26 -3.51 -2.59 9.47
N VAL A 27 -3.70 -2.69 8.15
CA VAL A 27 -5.02 -2.90 7.55
C VAL A 27 -5.39 -4.39 7.67
N GLY A 28 -6.50 -4.67 8.38
CA GLY A 28 -7.04 -6.01 8.50
C GLY A 28 -7.38 -6.60 7.12
N GLY A 29 -7.02 -7.85 6.87
CA GLY A 29 -7.19 -8.51 5.57
C GLY A 29 -5.98 -8.38 4.62
N VAL A 30 -4.97 -7.57 4.95
CA VAL A 30 -3.69 -7.54 4.23
C VAL A 30 -2.78 -8.69 4.70
N VAL A 31 -2.15 -9.38 3.75
CA VAL A 31 -1.13 -10.40 4.04
C VAL A 31 0.20 -9.70 4.33
N GLN A 32 0.59 -9.62 5.60
CA GLN A 32 1.70 -8.77 6.04
C GLN A 32 3.04 -9.08 5.35
N ASP A 33 3.38 -10.37 5.16
CA ASP A 33 4.62 -10.81 4.50
C ASP A 33 4.66 -10.51 2.99
N SER A 34 3.51 -10.17 2.40
CA SER A 34 3.43 -9.83 0.97
C SER A 34 3.68 -8.35 0.69
N VAL A 35 3.65 -7.49 1.71
CA VAL A 35 3.78 -6.05 1.56
C VAL A 35 5.22 -5.70 1.16
N LYS A 36 5.37 -5.08 -0.01
CA LYS A 36 6.65 -4.62 -0.56
C LYS A 36 6.55 -3.19 -1.05
N VAL A 37 7.29 -2.29 -0.41
CA VAL A 37 7.39 -0.88 -0.81
C VAL A 37 8.62 -0.68 -1.68
N MET A 38 8.42 -0.28 -2.93
CA MET A 38 9.48 0.02 -3.91
C MET A 38 9.71 1.53 -3.94
N PHE A 39 10.62 2.02 -3.11
CA PHE A 39 10.93 3.45 -2.96
C PHE A 39 11.23 4.16 -4.29
N ASN A 40 12.20 3.65 -5.05
CA ASN A 40 12.63 4.23 -6.33
C ASN A 40 11.52 4.28 -7.40
N ALA A 41 10.54 3.37 -7.31
CA ALA A 41 9.43 3.32 -8.25
C ALA A 41 8.16 4.00 -7.71
N SER A 42 8.19 4.45 -6.44
CA SER A 42 7.03 4.97 -5.70
C SER A 42 5.83 4.01 -5.78
N LYS A 43 6.07 2.71 -5.60
CA LYS A 43 5.03 1.66 -5.71
C LYS A 43 4.95 0.82 -4.45
N VAL A 44 3.74 0.37 -4.11
CA VAL A 44 3.50 -0.64 -3.08
C VAL A 44 2.88 -1.86 -3.74
N LYS A 45 3.42 -3.04 -3.47
CA LYS A 45 2.81 -4.32 -3.82
C LYS A 45 2.36 -5.02 -2.56
N LEU A 46 1.17 -5.61 -2.59
CA LEU A 46 0.67 -6.41 -1.47
C LEU A 46 -0.36 -7.41 -1.96
N ASN A 47 -0.61 -8.41 -1.14
CA ASN A 47 -1.74 -9.32 -1.27
C ASN A 47 -2.74 -9.02 -0.16
N PHE A 48 -4.03 -9.12 -0.49
CA PHE A 48 -5.11 -8.89 0.45
C PHE A 48 -6.28 -9.82 0.17
N ASP A 49 -7.13 -9.99 1.17
CA ASP A 49 -8.39 -10.69 1.05
C ASP A 49 -9.52 -9.73 0.71
N GLU A 50 -10.01 -9.79 -0.52
CA GLU A 50 -11.10 -8.93 -1.03
C GLU A 50 -12.44 -9.15 -0.32
N ALA A 51 -12.60 -10.29 0.39
CA ALA A 51 -13.78 -10.53 1.23
C ALA A 51 -13.70 -9.76 2.56
N THR A 52 -12.51 -9.37 2.99
CA THR A 52 -12.25 -8.70 4.27
C THR A 52 -11.98 -7.21 4.10
N VAL A 53 -11.30 -6.81 3.02
CA VAL A 53 -10.91 -5.41 2.78
C VAL A 53 -10.90 -5.04 1.30
N SER A 54 -11.29 -3.80 0.99
CA SER A 54 -11.24 -3.26 -0.37
C SER A 54 -9.89 -2.61 -0.68
N ILE A 55 -9.58 -2.43 -1.97
CA ILE A 55 -8.39 -1.68 -2.37
C ILE A 55 -8.46 -0.22 -1.89
N GLU A 56 -9.65 0.38 -1.90
CA GLU A 56 -9.88 1.77 -1.49
C GLU A 56 -9.59 1.97 0.01
N ASP A 57 -9.83 0.97 0.85
CA ASP A 57 -9.50 1.04 2.28
C ASP A 57 -7.99 1.02 2.52
N ILE A 58 -7.25 0.25 1.70
CA ILE A 58 -5.79 0.23 1.72
C ILE A 58 -5.23 1.57 1.23
N GLU A 59 -5.81 2.15 0.18
CA GLU A 59 -5.45 3.48 -0.32
C GLU A 59 -5.68 4.57 0.74
N LYS A 60 -6.82 4.54 1.43
CA LYS A 60 -7.13 5.44 2.54
C LYS A 60 -6.11 5.31 3.68
N ALA A 61 -5.66 4.10 3.98
CA ALA A 61 -4.63 3.89 5.01
C ALA A 61 -3.29 4.56 4.62
N ILE A 62 -2.93 4.50 3.34
CA ILE A 62 -1.74 5.19 2.82
C ILE A 62 -1.93 6.72 2.83
N ALA A 63 -3.10 7.21 2.40
CA ALA A 63 -3.42 8.63 2.44
C ALA A 63 -3.40 9.20 3.87
N LYS A 64 -3.85 8.44 4.86
CA LYS A 64 -3.80 8.84 6.29
C LYS A 64 -2.40 9.08 6.82
N VAL A 65 -1.38 8.43 6.25
CA VAL A 65 0.03 8.67 6.61
C VAL A 65 0.71 9.72 5.71
N GLY A 66 -0.06 10.39 4.86
CA GLY A 66 0.36 11.57 4.11
C GLY A 66 0.91 11.30 2.72
N TYR A 67 0.54 10.19 2.06
CA TYR A 67 0.91 9.94 0.65
C TYR A 67 -0.31 9.81 -0.23
N GLU A 68 -0.29 10.54 -1.34
CA GLU A 68 -1.31 10.48 -2.37
C GLU A 68 -1.16 9.20 -3.21
N VAL A 69 -2.27 8.51 -3.43
CA VAL A 69 -2.36 7.37 -4.35
C VAL A 69 -2.72 7.88 -5.73
N GLN A 70 -1.83 7.64 -6.70
CA GLN A 70 -2.02 8.05 -8.09
C GLN A 70 -2.79 7.01 -8.91
N LYS A 71 -2.56 5.73 -8.63
CA LYS A 71 -3.20 4.62 -9.35
C LYS A 71 -3.10 3.33 -8.56
N SER A 72 -4.18 2.57 -8.48
CA SER A 72 -4.12 1.17 -8.07
C SER A 72 -4.48 0.23 -9.21
N SER A 73 -3.92 -0.97 -9.15
CA SER A 73 -4.26 -2.08 -10.04
C SER A 73 -4.36 -3.34 -9.19
N VAL A 74 -5.51 -3.99 -9.23
CA VAL A 74 -5.76 -5.27 -8.59
C VAL A 74 -5.69 -6.37 -9.66
N LYS A 75 -5.00 -7.46 -9.36
CA LYS A 75 -4.90 -8.68 -10.16
C LYS A 75 -5.50 -9.85 -9.38
#